data_AF-A0A662UX54-F1
#
_entry.id   AF-A0A662UX54-F1
#
_cell.length_a   1.000
_cell.length_b   1.000
_cell.length_c   1.000
_cell.angle_alpha   90.00
_cell.angle_beta   90.00
_cell.angle_gamma   90.00
#
_symmetry.space_group_name_H-M   'P 1'
#
loop_
_entity.id
_entity.type
_entity.pdbx_description
1 polymer ?
#
loop_
_entity_poly.entity_id
_entity_poly.type
_entity_poly.pdbx_seq_one_letter_code
_entity_poly.pdbx_strand_id
1 'polypeptide(L)'
;MAKEFIVAVDTEGIIPDYTINYVVTNNIDEAYYLFAILLSPQINAVVQELSPWVGHVQPRFLRYFKIPRYRSTHPIHKTLANKGKVIHEKGYVDYSDLKDIESLVDQL
;
A
#
# COMPACT_ATOMS: atom_id res chain seq x y z
N MET A 1 13.31 -14.13 0.80
CA MET A 1 12.91 -13.06 1.75
C MET A 1 12.13 -12.02 0.97
N ALA A 2 11.07 -11.47 1.55
CA ALA A 2 10.25 -10.43 0.93
C ALA A 2 11.06 -9.15 0.80
N LYS A 3 10.95 -8.48 -0.35
CA LYS A 3 11.64 -7.21 -0.63
C LYS A 3 10.70 -6.02 -0.58
N GLU A 4 9.43 -6.25 -0.90
CA GLU A 4 8.41 -5.23 -1.04
C GLU A 4 7.03 -5.86 -0.89
N PHE A 5 6.03 -5.01 -0.68
CA PHE A 5 4.63 -5.41 -0.81
C PHE A 5 4.26 -5.57 -2.29
N ILE A 6 3.62 -6.69 -2.59
CA ILE A 6 2.87 -6.88 -3.84
C ILE A 6 1.41 -6.63 -3.50
N VAL A 7 0.87 -5.52 -4.00
CA VAL A 7 -0.47 -5.06 -3.62
C VAL A 7 -1.43 -5.26 -4.79
N ALA A 8 -2.64 -5.69 -4.49
CA ALA A 8 -3.75 -5.77 -5.43
C ALA A 8 -5.00 -5.19 -4.77
N VAL A 9 -5.90 -4.64 -5.58
CA VAL A 9 -7.23 -4.19 -5.14
C VAL A 9 -8.26 -5.05 -5.83
N ASP A 10 -9.19 -5.59 -5.05
CA ASP A 10 -10.30 -6.38 -5.58
C ASP A 10 -11.63 -5.85 -5.02
N THR A 11 -12.65 -5.83 -5.89
CA THR A 11 -14.00 -5.34 -5.58
C THR A 11 -15.09 -6.39 -5.75
N GLU A 12 -14.76 -7.54 -6.35
CA GLU A 12 -15.73 -8.59 -6.72
C GLU A 12 -15.79 -9.70 -5.67
N GLY A 13 -14.84 -9.71 -4.74
CA GLY A 13 -14.74 -10.69 -3.67
C GLY A 13 -13.77 -11.80 -4.08
N ILE A 14 -12.68 -11.91 -3.31
CA ILE A 14 -11.67 -12.94 -3.51
C ILE A 14 -11.84 -14.07 -2.50
N ILE A 15 -11.46 -15.28 -2.91
CA ILE A 15 -11.15 -16.39 -2.00
C ILE A 15 -9.63 -16.37 -1.83
N PRO A 16 -9.09 -15.74 -0.77
CA PRO A 16 -7.64 -15.64 -0.59
C PRO A 16 -7.05 -17.02 -0.26
N ASP A 17 -5.90 -17.31 -0.85
CA ASP A 17 -5.06 -18.41 -0.37
C ASP A 17 -4.54 -18.09 1.05
N TYR A 18 -4.20 -19.09 1.85
CA TYR A 18 -3.75 -18.96 3.24
C TYR A 18 -2.42 -18.17 3.38
N THR A 19 -1.76 -17.90 2.26
CA THR A 19 -0.52 -17.13 2.17
C THR A 19 -0.74 -15.63 1.92
N ILE A 20 -1.97 -15.22 1.59
CA ILE A 20 -2.30 -13.84 1.23
C ILE A 20 -2.88 -13.09 2.43
N ASN A 21 -2.39 -11.87 2.63
CA ASN A 21 -2.94 -10.94 3.60
C ASN A 21 -3.95 -10.02 2.92
N TYR A 22 -5.10 -9.80 3.54
CA TYR A 22 -6.12 -8.87 3.04
C TYR A 22 -6.50 -7.84 4.10
N VAL A 23 -6.88 -6.65 3.64
CA VAL A 23 -7.38 -5.55 4.47
C VAL A 23 -8.72 -5.12 3.88
N VAL A 24 -9.77 -5.20 4.69
CA VAL A 24 -11.10 -4.70 4.29
C VAL A 24 -11.13 -3.19 4.49
N THR A 25 -11.52 -2.45 3.46
CA THR A 25 -11.66 -0.99 3.46
C THR A 25 -13.14 -0.62 3.30
N ASN A 26 -13.49 0.62 3.68
CA ASN A 26 -14.90 1.05 3.68
C ASN A 26 -15.39 1.49 2.29
N ASN A 27 -14.46 1.86 1.41
CA ASN A 27 -14.74 2.29 0.04
C ASN A 27 -13.49 2.12 -0.83
N ILE A 28 -13.69 2.24 -2.13
CA ILE A 28 -12.64 2.02 -3.13
C ILE A 28 -11.49 3.04 -3.05
N ASP A 29 -11.79 4.29 -2.69
CA ASP A 29 -10.75 5.32 -2.57
C ASP A 29 -9.81 5.03 -1.40
N GLU A 30 -10.33 4.50 -0.29
CA GLU A 30 -9.53 4.03 0.84
C GLU A 30 -8.66 2.83 0.44
N ALA A 31 -9.16 1.92 -0.41
CA ALA A 31 -8.38 0.82 -0.96
C ALA A 31 -7.22 1.34 -1.82
N TYR A 32 -7.47 2.27 -2.74
CA TYR A 32 -6.41 2.85 -3.57
C TYR A 32 -5.43 3.73 -2.80
N TYR A 33 -5.91 4.42 -1.76
CA TYR A 33 -5.04 5.15 -0.84
C TYR A 33 -4.06 4.20 -0.14
N LEU A 34 -4.58 3.10 0.43
CA LEU A 34 -3.74 2.10 1.08
C LEU A 34 -2.80 1.43 0.08
N PHE A 35 -3.27 1.14 -1.13
CA PHE A 35 -2.46 0.63 -2.23
C PHE A 35 -1.24 1.52 -2.49
N ALA A 36 -1.45 2.82 -2.66
CA ALA A 36 -0.36 3.77 -2.90
C ALA A 36 0.62 3.82 -1.71
N ILE A 37 0.12 3.82 -0.48
CA ILE A 37 0.97 3.81 0.72
C ILE A 37 1.84 2.57 0.79
N LEU A 38 1.29 1.38 0.55
CA LEU A 38 2.05 0.14 0.62
C LEU A 38 3.12 0.02 -0.48
N LEU A 39 2.97 0.75 -1.58
CA LEU A 39 4.00 0.89 -2.61
C LEU A 39 5.12 1.87 -2.22
N SER A 40 4.97 2.65 -1.14
CA SER A 40 5.94 3.71 -0.84
C SER A 40 7.35 3.14 -0.57
N PRO A 41 8.41 3.77 -1.10
CA PRO A 41 9.78 3.32 -0.88
C PRO A 41 10.14 3.20 0.61
N GLN A 42 9.71 4.14 1.44
CA GLN A 42 10.01 4.15 2.87
C GLN A 42 9.37 2.95 3.59
N ILE A 43 8.16 2.55 3.21
CA ILE A 43 7.48 1.37 3.79
C ILE A 43 8.18 0.09 3.32
N ASN A 44 8.50 -0.02 2.03
CA ASN A 44 9.16 -1.21 1.49
C ASN A 44 10.61 -1.38 1.98
N ALA A 45 11.32 -0.30 2.28
CA ALA A 45 12.63 -0.36 2.92
C ALA A 45 12.57 -1.09 4.28
N VAL A 46 11.54 -0.81 5.09
CA VAL A 46 11.32 -1.48 6.39
C VAL A 46 10.95 -2.95 6.19
N VAL A 47 10.15 -3.29 5.18
CA VAL A 47 9.85 -4.69 4.83
C VAL A 47 11.13 -5.45 4.50
N GLN A 48 12.00 -4.86 3.66
CA GLN A 48 13.26 -5.46 3.26
C GLN A 48 14.21 -5.67 4.45
N GLU A 49 14.26 -4.72 5.39
CA GLU A 49 15.09 -4.82 6.59
C GLU A 49 14.59 -5.88 7.58
N LEU A 50 13.27 -6.01 7.74
CA LEU A 50 12.67 -6.90 8.73
C LEU A 50 12.42 -8.33 8.19
N SER A 51 12.25 -8.52 6.88
CA SER A 51 11.99 -9.85 6.30
C SER A 51 13.02 -10.94 6.68
N PRO A 52 14.33 -10.66 6.81
CA PRO A 52 15.31 -11.66 7.26
C PRO A 52 15.06 -12.20 8.67
N TRP A 53 14.48 -11.38 9.54
CA TRP A 53 14.30 -11.70 10.95
C TRP A 53 12.99 -12.44 11.24
N VAL A 54 11.95 -12.17 10.43
CA VAL A 54 10.59 -12.64 10.72
C VAL A 54 10.21 -13.86 9.88
N GLY A 55 10.99 -14.21 8.84
CA GLY A 55 10.76 -15.36 7.97
C GLY A 55 9.54 -15.23 7.05
N HIS A 56 8.42 -14.71 7.56
CA HIS A 56 7.20 -14.38 6.85
C HIS A 56 6.59 -13.07 7.37
N VAL A 57 6.30 -12.12 6.48
CA VAL A 57 5.63 -10.86 6.83
C VAL A 57 4.16 -11.15 7.13
N GLN A 58 3.82 -11.18 8.42
CA GLN A 58 2.45 -11.36 8.89
C GLN A 58 1.64 -10.06 8.75
N PRO A 59 0.30 -10.10 8.66
CA PRO A 59 -0.51 -8.90 8.47
C PRO A 59 -0.44 -7.92 9.64
N ARG A 60 -0.05 -8.40 10.84
CA ARG A 60 0.25 -7.54 12.00
C ARG A 60 1.38 -6.55 11.74
N PHE A 61 2.20 -6.80 10.73
CA PHE A 61 3.30 -5.93 10.33
C PHE A 61 2.82 -4.54 9.91
N LEU A 62 1.61 -4.44 9.34
CA LEU A 62 0.98 -3.15 9.04
C LEU A 62 0.78 -2.27 10.27
N ARG A 63 0.72 -2.84 11.48
CA ARG A 63 0.59 -2.07 12.73
C ARG A 63 1.87 -1.31 13.10
N TYR A 64 3.03 -1.71 12.57
CA TYR A 64 4.29 -0.99 12.79
C TYR A 64 4.37 0.28 11.96
N PHE A 65 3.66 0.31 10.83
CA PHE A 65 3.49 1.52 10.05
C PHE A 65 2.35 2.34 10.64
N LYS A 66 2.63 3.57 11.07
CA LYS A 66 1.61 4.52 11.55
C LYS A 66 0.81 5.09 10.38
N ILE A 67 0.18 4.23 9.58
CA ILE A 67 -0.58 4.63 8.40
C ILE A 67 -1.83 5.42 8.85
N PRO A 68 -1.96 6.70 8.49
CA PRO A 68 -3.14 7.48 8.83
C PRO A 68 -4.39 6.88 8.18
N ARG A 69 -5.53 6.94 8.87
CA ARG A 69 -6.79 6.49 8.28
C ARG A 69 -7.19 7.41 7.13
N TYR A 70 -7.70 6.84 6.03
CA TYR A 70 -8.15 7.62 4.88
C TYR A 70 -9.21 8.67 5.27
N ARG A 71 -9.05 9.89 4.74
CA ARG A 71 -10.00 10.99 4.88
C ARG A 71 -10.29 11.58 3.51
N SER A 72 -11.52 11.44 3.05
CA SER A 72 -11.96 11.94 1.74
C SER A 72 -11.99 13.47 1.64
N THR A 73 -11.72 14.22 2.70
CA THR A 73 -11.56 15.68 2.65
C THR A 73 -10.10 16.12 2.65
N HIS A 74 -9.15 15.21 2.92
CA HIS A 74 -7.74 15.54 3.00
C HIS A 74 -7.10 15.54 1.59
N PRO A 75 -6.47 16.64 1.15
CA PRO A 75 -6.00 16.77 -0.23
C PRO A 75 -4.96 15.70 -0.60
N ILE A 76 -3.98 15.44 0.27
CA ILE A 76 -2.94 14.44 0.02
C ILE A 76 -3.52 13.03 -0.07
N HIS A 77 -4.52 12.71 0.76
CA HIS A 77 -5.15 11.39 0.74
C HIS A 77 -5.90 11.15 -0.56
N LYS A 78 -6.62 12.16 -1.07
CA LYS A 78 -7.24 12.11 -2.40
C LYS A 78 -6.21 11.91 -3.50
N THR A 79 -5.10 12.65 -3.45
CA THR A 79 -4.03 12.53 -4.45
C THR A 79 -3.41 11.13 -4.44
N LEU A 80 -3.14 10.59 -3.26
CA LEU A 80 -2.65 9.22 -3.10
C LEU A 80 -3.66 8.18 -3.60
N ALA A 81 -4.95 8.33 -3.28
CA ALA A 81 -6.01 7.46 -3.81
C ALA A 81 -6.07 7.50 -5.34
N ASN A 82 -6.04 8.70 -5.94
CA ASN A 82 -6.05 8.85 -7.40
C ASN A 82 -4.81 8.22 -8.04
N LYS A 83 -3.61 8.40 -7.45
CA LYS A 83 -2.39 7.75 -7.93
C LYS A 83 -2.46 6.24 -7.84
N GLY A 84 -2.91 5.71 -6.70
CA GLY A 84 -3.11 4.27 -6.52
C GLY A 84 -4.05 3.69 -7.56
N LYS A 85 -5.15 4.39 -7.87
CA LYS A 85 -6.08 4.01 -8.94
C LYS A 85 -5.39 3.97 -10.31
N VAL A 86 -4.70 5.04 -10.69
CA VAL A 86 -4.02 5.13 -12.00
C VAL A 86 -2.97 4.04 -12.16
N ILE A 87 -2.16 3.79 -11.12
CA ILE A 87 -1.14 2.74 -11.13
C ILE A 87 -1.78 1.36 -11.23
N HIS A 88 -2.86 1.12 -10.48
CA HIS A 88 -3.62 -0.12 -10.54
C HIS A 88 -4.17 -0.38 -11.95
N GLU A 89 -4.81 0.61 -12.57
CA GLU A 89 -5.34 0.52 -13.94
C GLU A 89 -4.23 0.33 -14.99
N LYS A 90 -3.07 0.95 -14.77
CA LYS A 90 -1.87 0.82 -15.60
C LYS A 90 -1.24 -0.57 -15.51
N GLY A 91 -1.39 -1.27 -14.39
CA GLY A 91 -0.91 -2.64 -14.18
C GLY A 91 0.60 -2.77 -13.90
N TYR A 92 1.33 -1.67 -13.81
CA TYR A 92 2.74 -1.64 -13.41
C TYR A 92 3.09 -0.32 -12.73
N VAL A 93 4.14 -0.34 -11.90
CA VAL A 93 4.66 0.83 -11.18
C VAL A 93 6.00 1.22 -11.80
N ASP A 94 6.20 2.50 -12.14
CA ASP A 94 7.50 2.99 -12.59
C ASP A 94 8.19 3.86 -11.53
N TYR A 95 9.44 4.25 -11.81
CA TYR A 95 10.24 5.05 -10.88
C TYR A 95 9.64 6.43 -10.59
N SER A 96 8.95 7.04 -11.55
CA SER A 96 8.30 8.34 -11.35
C SER A 96 7.08 8.21 -10.43
N ASP A 97 6.31 7.12 -10.59
CA ASP A 97 5.20 6.79 -9.70
C ASP A 97 5.68 6.66 -8.24
N LEU A 98 6.75 5.90 -8.02
CA LEU A 98 7.35 5.68 -6.70
C LEU A 98 7.84 6.97 -6.06
N LYS A 99 8.55 7.82 -6.82
CA LYS A 99 9.07 9.10 -6.32
C LYS A 99 7.96 10.07 -5.92
N ASP A 100 6.89 10.09 -6.69
CA ASP A 100 5.73 10.93 -6.36
C ASP A 100 4.98 10.42 -5.13
N ILE A 101 4.80 9.10 -5.01
CA ILE A 101 4.22 8.49 -3.80
C ILE A 101 5.09 8.79 -2.59
N GLU A 102 6.41 8.62 -2.70
CA GLU A 102 7.38 8.91 -1.64
C GLU A 102 7.18 10.33 -1.11
N SER A 103 7.17 11.32 -2.01
CA SER A 103 6.99 12.73 -1.66
C SER A 103 5.64 13.04 -1.03
N LEU A 104 4.57 12.35 -1.43
CA LEU A 104 3.23 12.53 -0.84
C LEU A 104 3.13 11.89 0.54
N VAL A 105 3.76 10.74 0.74
CA VAL A 105 3.77 10.03 2.03
C VAL A 105 4.57 10.80 3.08
N ASP A 106 5.66 11.48 2.69
CA ASP A 106 6.44 12.34 3.59
C ASP A 106 5.65 13.55 4.14
N GLN A 107 4.52 13.88 3.51
CA GLN A 107 3.64 15.00 3.91
C GLN A 107 2.44 14.57 4.76
N LEU A 108 2.33 13.27 5.08
CA LEU A 108 1.27 12.71 5.94
C LEU A 108 1.61 12.81 7.43
#